data_AF-A0A7J4EWE8-F1
#
_entry.id   AF-A0A7J4EWE8-F1
#
_cell.length_a   1.000
_cell.length_b   1.000
_cell.length_c   1.000
_cell.angle_alpha   90.00
_cell.angle_beta   90.00
_cell.angle_gamma   90.00
#
_symmetry.space_group_name_H-M   'P 1'
#
loop_
_entity.id
_entity.type
_entity.pdbx_description
1 polymer ?
#
loop_
_entity_poly.entity_id
_entity_poly.type
_entity_poly.pdbx_seq_one_letter_code
_entity_poly.pdbx_strand_id
1 'polypeptide(L)'
;MRLENSKFYTLLIRPVVVITTISDKGEVNAAPFSFNSPISFSPPLFGFSCNPEHDTWTNIQKNGEFVVNIAGKKLGDYMHILEKDFPYGVNELEEAGLEQMKSN
;
A
#
# COMPACT_ATOMS: atom_id res chain seq x y z
N MET A 1 1.43 17.87 -26.81
CA MET A 1 2.27 18.07 -25.61
C MET A 1 2.95 16.74 -25.31
N ARG A 2 4.28 16.65 -25.30
CA ARG A 2 5.01 15.41 -25.00
C ARG A 2 5.44 15.47 -23.54
N LEU A 3 4.84 14.64 -22.71
CA LEU A 3 5.23 14.51 -21.30
C LEU A 3 6.40 13.53 -21.20
N GLU A 4 7.38 13.85 -20.37
CA GLU A 4 8.43 12.90 -20.00
C GLU A 4 7.82 11.84 -19.08
N ASN A 5 7.97 10.56 -19.43
CA ASN A 5 7.42 9.45 -18.63
C ASN A 5 7.87 9.52 -17.16
N SER A 6 9.13 9.92 -16.92
CA SER A 6 9.71 10.07 -15.58
C SER A 6 9.11 11.22 -14.76
N LYS A 7 8.32 12.12 -15.35
CA LYS A 7 7.63 13.20 -14.64
C LYS A 7 6.11 13.07 -14.70
N PHE A 8 5.61 12.03 -15.37
CA PHE A 8 4.17 11.83 -15.52
C PHE A 8 3.43 11.82 -14.18
N TYR A 9 4.05 11.24 -13.16
CA TYR A 9 3.51 11.17 -11.81
C TYR A 9 3.47 12.53 -11.07
N THR A 10 4.05 13.62 -11.58
CA THR A 10 3.97 14.93 -10.89
C THR A 10 2.69 15.70 -11.25
N LEU A 11 1.91 15.21 -12.21
CA LEU A 11 0.70 15.89 -12.70
C LEU A 11 -0.48 15.86 -11.73
N LEU A 12 -0.42 15.01 -10.70
CA LEU A 12 -1.49 14.82 -9.73
C LEU A 12 -0.93 14.96 -8.32
N ILE A 13 -1.62 15.73 -7.48
CA ILE A 13 -1.46 15.65 -6.03
C ILE A 13 -2.24 14.43 -5.58
N ARG A 14 -1.54 13.43 -5.01
CA ARG A 14 -2.15 12.15 -4.65
C ARG A 14 -1.98 11.89 -3.16
N PRO A 15 -3.06 11.57 -2.44
CA PRO A 15 -2.93 11.06 -1.08
C PRO A 15 -2.23 9.70 -1.13
N VAL A 16 -1.27 9.51 -0.23
CA VAL A 16 -0.64 8.21 -0.01
C VAL A 16 -1.47 7.44 1.01
N VAL A 17 -1.70 6.16 0.74
CA VAL A 17 -2.23 5.20 1.71
C VAL A 17 -1.19 4.10 1.93
N VAL A 18 -1.20 3.48 3.09
CA VAL A 18 -0.44 2.24 3.32
C VAL A 18 -1.41 1.08 3.23
N ILE A 19 -1.12 0.14 2.33
CA ILE A 19 -1.90 -1.09 2.20
C ILE A 19 -1.20 -2.17 3.00
N THR A 20 -1.91 -2.76 3.96
CA THR A 20 -1.43 -3.91 4.71
C THR A 20 -2.12 -5.18 4.23
N THR A 21 -1.34 -6.25 4.09
CA THR A 21 -1.79 -7.58 3.66
C THR A 21 -1.15 -8.65 4.54
N ILE A 22 -1.70 -9.85 4.49
CA ILE A 22 -1.14 -11.01 5.20
C ILE A 22 -0.90 -12.13 4.18
N SER A 23 0.24 -12.81 4.28
CA SER A 23 0.55 -13.98 3.46
C SER A 23 -0.26 -15.20 3.89
N ASP A 24 -0.25 -16.25 3.06
CA ASP A 24 -0.79 -17.57 3.39
C ASP A 24 -0.14 -18.21 4.63
N LYS A 25 1.04 -17.73 5.04
CA LYS A 25 1.75 -18.17 6.25
C LYS A 25 1.50 -17.28 7.47
N GLY A 26 0.69 -16.23 7.33
CA GLY A 26 0.42 -15.28 8.40
C GLY A 26 1.45 -14.15 8.53
N GLU A 27 2.37 -14.01 7.57
CA GLU A 27 3.38 -12.94 7.57
C GLU A 27 2.73 -11.63 7.12
N VAL A 28 3.05 -10.53 7.80
CA VAL A 28 2.49 -9.20 7.50
C VAL A 28 3.35 -8.53 6.45
N ASN A 29 2.71 -7.86 5.49
CA ASN A 29 3.34 -6.97 4.52
C ASN A 29 2.65 -5.59 4.56
N ALA A 30 3.43 -4.51 4.48
CA ALA A 30 2.94 -3.13 4.48
C ALA A 30 3.69 -2.24 3.47
N ALA A 31 2.97 -1.73 2.46
CA ALA A 31 3.58 -0.91 1.41
C ALA A 31 2.76 0.37 1.09
N PRO A 32 3.41 1.48 0.70
CA PRO A 32 2.75 2.73 0.35
C PRO A 32 2.24 2.73 -1.11
N PHE A 33 1.03 3.25 -1.32
CA PHE A 33 0.39 3.38 -2.63
C PHE A 33 -0.18 4.78 -2.84
N SER A 34 0.20 5.43 -3.94
CA SER A 34 -0.34 6.76 -4.31
C SER A 34 -1.35 6.72 -5.46
N PHE A 35 -1.39 5.65 -6.27
CA PHE A 35 -2.41 5.47 -7.31
C PHE A 35 -3.61 4.76 -6.71
N ASN A 36 -4.47 5.52 -6.04
CA ASN A 36 -5.67 5.02 -5.38
C ASN A 36 -6.85 5.99 -5.51
N SER A 37 -8.08 5.49 -5.39
CA SER A 37 -9.29 6.32 -5.38
C SER A 37 -10.51 5.57 -4.81
N PRO A 38 -11.46 6.30 -4.19
CA PRO A 38 -12.85 5.85 -4.12
C PRO A 38 -13.40 5.63 -5.53
N ILE A 39 -14.18 4.56 -5.73
CA ILE A 39 -14.77 4.17 -7.02
C ILE A 39 -16.29 4.35 -7.01
N SER A 40 -16.93 4.04 -5.88
CA SER A 40 -18.38 4.12 -5.73
C SER A 40 -18.74 4.50 -4.29
N PHE A 41 -19.84 5.22 -4.13
CA PHE A 41 -20.41 5.55 -2.81
C PHE A 41 -21.42 4.52 -2.33
N SER A 42 -22.13 3.84 -3.25
CA SER A 42 -23.16 2.85 -2.90
C SER A 42 -23.23 1.73 -3.96
N PRO A 43 -22.69 0.52 -3.67
CA PRO A 43 -21.93 0.19 -2.48
C PRO A 43 -20.60 0.98 -2.42
N PRO A 44 -20.03 1.21 -1.22
CA PRO A 44 -18.74 1.85 -1.10
C PRO A 44 -17.65 0.96 -1.73
N LEU A 45 -16.96 1.47 -2.73
CA LEU A 45 -15.86 0.78 -3.40
C LEU A 45 -14.60 1.64 -3.36
N PHE A 46 -13.46 1.01 -3.14
CA PHE A 46 -12.13 1.61 -3.19
C PHE A 46 -11.24 0.75 -4.07
N GLY A 47 -10.35 1.39 -4.82
CA GLY A 47 -9.35 0.68 -5.61
C GLY A 47 -8.02 1.39 -5.63
N PHE A 48 -6.99 0.62 -5.94
CA PHE A 48 -5.63 1.11 -6.12
C PHE A 48 -4.92 0.29 -7.20
N SER A 49 -3.86 0.85 -7.78
CA SER A 49 -2.99 0.15 -8.74
C SER A 49 -1.81 -0.48 -8.02
N CYS A 50 -1.54 -1.76 -8.30
CA CYS A 50 -0.44 -2.52 -7.71
C CYS A 50 0.41 -3.15 -8.82
N ASN A 51 1.74 -3.15 -8.66
CA ASN A 51 2.63 -3.90 -9.55
C ASN A 51 2.45 -5.40 -9.25
N PRO A 52 2.26 -6.28 -10.26
CA PRO A 52 2.20 -7.72 -10.08
C PRO A 52 3.40 -8.37 -9.38
N GLU A 53 4.55 -7.68 -9.33
CA GLU A 53 5.76 -8.14 -8.63
C GLU A 53 5.75 -7.86 -7.12
N HIS A 54 4.83 -7.04 -6.61
CA HIS A 54 4.78 -6.71 -5.18
C HIS A 54 4.15 -7.84 -4.36
N ASP A 55 4.64 -8.02 -3.14
CA ASP A 55 4.06 -8.90 -2.11
C ASP A 55 2.57 -8.63 -1.88
N THR A 56 2.17 -7.36 -1.89
CA THR A 56 0.77 -6.93 -1.80
C THR A 56 -0.10 -7.58 -2.88
N TRP A 57 0.40 -7.65 -4.13
CA TRP A 57 -0.32 -8.31 -5.21
C TRP A 57 -0.44 -9.81 -4.97
N THR A 58 0.67 -10.47 -4.65
CA THR A 58 0.70 -11.92 -4.37
C THR A 58 -0.27 -12.29 -3.24
N ASN A 59 -0.27 -11.53 -2.14
CA ASN A 59 -1.14 -11.79 -0.99
C ASN A 59 -2.62 -11.62 -1.37
N ILE A 60 -2.99 -10.51 -2.02
CA ILE A 60 -4.38 -10.25 -2.44
C ILE A 60 -4.86 -11.28 -3.46
N GLN A 61 -4.01 -11.74 -4.38
CA GLN A 61 -4.38 -12.81 -5.33
C GLN A 61 -4.68 -14.13 -4.61
N LYS A 62 -4.04 -14.41 -3.48
CA LYS A 62 -4.22 -15.65 -2.73
C LYS A 62 -5.45 -15.62 -1.81
N ASN A 63 -5.71 -14.52 -1.12
CA ASN A 63 -6.78 -14.45 -0.09
C ASN A 63 -7.88 -13.42 -0.36
N GLY A 64 -7.68 -12.47 -1.28
CA GLY A 64 -8.67 -11.46 -1.62
C GLY A 64 -8.82 -10.33 -0.59
N GLU A 65 -7.91 -10.22 0.39
CA GLU A 65 -8.06 -9.32 1.54
C GLU A 65 -6.91 -8.31 1.63
N PHE A 66 -7.26 -7.09 2.04
CA PHE A 66 -6.31 -6.03 2.37
C PHE A 66 -6.97 -4.98 3.28
N VAL A 67 -6.14 -4.18 3.95
CA VAL A 67 -6.59 -3.02 4.75
C VAL A 67 -5.95 -1.75 4.21
N VAL A 68 -6.75 -0.68 4.11
CA VAL A 68 -6.31 0.65 3.69
C VAL A 68 -6.07 1.51 4.93
N ASN A 69 -4.82 1.94 5.12
CA ASN A 69 -4.43 2.83 6.21
C ASN A 69 -4.19 4.23 5.64
N ILE A 70 -4.98 5.21 6.06
CA ILE A 70 -4.84 6.59 5.60
C ILE A 70 -3.57 7.19 6.22
N ALA A 71 -2.61 7.55 5.38
CA ALA A 71 -1.36 8.13 5.85
C ALA A 71 -1.56 9.61 6.23
N GLY A 72 -1.83 9.85 7.51
CA GLY A 72 -1.66 11.18 8.08
C GLY A 72 -0.18 11.57 8.16
N LYS A 73 0.10 12.81 8.58
CA LYS A 73 1.47 13.32 8.76
C LYS A 73 2.39 12.36 9.53
N LYS A 74 1.86 11.72 10.58
CA LYS A 74 2.62 10.78 11.42
C LYS A 74 3.11 9.54 10.66
N LEU A 75 2.30 9.01 9.74
CA LEU A 75 2.72 7.84 8.96
C LEU A 75 3.70 8.24 7.85
N GLY A 76 3.61 9.49 7.39
CA GLY A 76 4.51 10.07 6.38
C GLY A 76 6.00 9.93 6.72
N ASP A 77 6.37 10.06 7.99
CA ASP A 77 7.76 9.95 8.44
C ASP A 77 8.35 8.54 8.22
N TYR A 78 7.50 7.51 8.11
CA TYR A 78 7.90 6.11 7.95
C TYR A 78 7.86 5.62 6.49
N MET A 79 7.37 6.43 5.55
CA MET A 79 7.20 6.01 4.15
C MET A 79 8.51 5.53 3.51
N HIS A 80 9.62 6.19 3.85
CA HIS A 80 10.95 5.83 3.35
C HIS A 80 11.43 4.45 3.82
N ILE A 81 10.84 3.91 4.90
CA ILE A 81 11.10 2.54 5.37
C ILE A 81 10.16 1.59 4.63
N LEU A 82 8.86 1.90 4.62
CA LEU A 82 7.82 1.07 4.01
C LEU A 82 7.94 0.96 2.47
N GLU A 83 8.67 1.85 1.80
CA GLU A 83 8.91 1.78 0.35
C GLU A 83 10.13 0.95 -0.04
N LYS A 84 10.90 0.44 0.94
CA LYS A 84 12.08 -0.37 0.66
C LYS A 84 11.66 -1.74 0.13
N ASP A 85 12.48 -2.28 -0.77
CA ASP A 85 12.31 -3.62 -1.34
C ASP A 85 12.87 -4.66 -0.36
N PHE A 86 12.04 -5.07 0.60
CA PHE A 86 12.38 -6.14 1.53
C PHE A 86 12.11 -7.52 0.91
N PRO A 87 12.85 -8.58 1.32
CA PRO A 87 12.53 -9.93 0.91
C PRO A 87 11.12 -10.35 1.34
N TYR A 88 10.45 -11.14 0.50
CA TYR A 88 9.10 -11.64 0.79
C TYR A 88 9.01 -12.32 2.16
N GLY A 89 8.02 -11.88 2.95
CA GLY A 89 7.74 -12.38 4.31
C GLY A 89 8.39 -11.60 5.44
N VAL A 90 9.19 -10.57 5.15
CA VAL A 90 9.65 -9.60 6.15
C VAL A 90 8.51 -8.66 6.50
N ASN A 91 8.33 -8.37 7.79
CA ASN A 91 7.29 -7.45 8.26
C ASN A 91 7.80 -6.00 8.28
N GLU A 92 7.41 -5.19 7.29
CA GLU A 92 7.86 -3.81 7.18
C GLU A 92 7.35 -2.91 8.31
N LEU A 93 6.24 -3.28 8.98
CA LEU A 93 5.77 -2.56 10.16
C LEU A 93 6.75 -2.69 11.32
N GLU A 94 7.31 -3.89 11.52
CA GLU A 94 8.34 -4.12 12.55
C GLU A 94 9.62 -3.35 12.23
N GLU A 95 10.06 -3.38 10.98
CA GLU A 95 11.23 -2.61 10.50
C GLU A 95 11.03 -1.09 10.65
N ALA A 96 9.78 -0.61 10.51
CA ALA A 96 9.42 0.78 10.72
C ALA A 96 9.16 1.15 12.19
N GLY A 97 9.12 0.17 13.11
CA GLY A 97 8.73 0.40 14.52
C GLY A 97 7.27 0.80 14.70
N LEU A 98 6.39 0.36 13.78
CA LEU A 98 4.96 0.62 13.80
C LEU A 98 4.19 -0.53 14.46
N GLU A 99 3.15 -0.17 15.19
CA GLU A 99 2.23 -1.14 15.78
C GLU A 99 1.10 -1.50 14.81
N GLN A 100 0.61 -2.73 14.92
CA GLN A 100 -0.54 -3.23 14.18
C GLN A 100 -1.67 -3.67 15.11
N MET A 101 -2.89 -3.65 14.60
CA MET A 101 -4.07 -4.16 15.31
C MET A 101 -4.90 -5.06 14.39
N LYS A 102 -5.73 -5.91 14.99
CA LYS A 102 -6.66 -6.75 14.23
C LYS A 102 -7.65 -5.88 13.45
N SER A 103 -7.91 -6.24 12.20
CA SER A 103 -9.00 -5.64 11.41
C SER A 103 -10.37 -5.92 12.04
N ASN A 104 -11.32 -5.00 11.81
CA ASN A 104 -12.69 -5.11 12.31
C ASN A 104 -13.50 -6.20 11.61
#